data_AF-A0A945MH03-F1
#
_entry.id   AF-A0A945MH03-F1
#
_cell.length_a   1.000
_cell.length_b   1.000
_cell.length_c   1.000
_cell.angle_alpha   90.00
_cell.angle_beta   90.00
_cell.angle_gamma   90.00
#
_symmetry.space_group_name_H-M   'P 1'
#
loop_
_entity.id
_entity.type
_entity.pdbx_description
1 polymer ?
#
loop_
_entity_poly.entity_id
_entity_poly.type
_entity_poly.pdbx_seq_one_letter_code
_entity_poly.pdbx_strand_id
1 'polypeptide(L)' 'MSKSIPCTVMRGGTSKGVYFLKSDLPSNPNDRDRVLLNIMGSPDHRQIDGIGGANSLTSKIAIINKSDKNGVDV' A
#
# COMPACT_ATOMS: atom_id res chain seq x y z
N MET A 1 -8.27 -11.28 15.83
CA MET A 1 -6.80 -11.15 15.69
C MET A 1 -6.52 -10.38 14.42
N SER A 2 -5.59 -9.43 14.44
CA SER A 2 -5.14 -8.76 13.22
C SER A 2 -4.35 -9.74 12.35
N LYS A 3 -4.57 -9.69 11.03
CA LYS A 3 -3.82 -10.48 10.05
C LYS A 3 -2.64 -9.66 9.57
N SER A 4 -1.43 -10.19 9.69
CA SER A 4 -0.23 -9.54 9.15
C SER A 4 -0.21 -9.64 7.62
N ILE A 5 0.19 -8.55 6.96
CA ILE A 5 0.42 -8.49 5.51
C ILE A 5 1.87 -8.03 5.31
N PRO A 6 2.71 -8.81 4.60
CA PRO A 6 4.06 -8.39 4.25
C PRO A 6 4.04 -7.06 3.48
N CYS A 7 4.94 -6.14 3.85
CA CYS A 7 5.09 -4.87 3.15
C CYS A 7 6.52 -4.35 3.26
N THR A 8 6.88 -3.44 2.35
CA THR A 8 8.13 -2.69 2.43
C THR A 8 7.82 -1.20 2.49
N VAL A 9 8.41 -0.51 3.47
CA VAL A 9 8.32 0.95 3.58
C VAL A 9 9.57 1.54 2.96
N MET A 10 9.40 2.36 1.93
CA MET A 10 10.54 2.89 1.16
C MET A 10 10.38 4.37 0.88
N ARG A 11 11.51 5.08 0.89
CA ARG A 11 11.62 6.40 0.26
C ARG A 11 11.88 6.21 -1.24
N GLY A 12 11.02 6.78 -2.09
CA GLY A 12 11.20 6.86 -3.53
C GLY A 12 11.21 8.33 -3.97
N GLY A 13 12.37 8.82 -4.41
CA GLY A 13 12.54 10.26 -4.66
C GLY A 13 12.25 11.09 -3.40
N THR A 14 11.39 12.09 -3.51
CA THR A 14 10.96 12.95 -2.40
C THR A 14 9.71 12.43 -1.66
N SER A 15 9.22 11.24 -2.00
CA SER A 15 8.05 10.61 -1.36
C SER A 15 8.42 9.38 -0.53
N LYS A 16 7.57 9.03 0.43
CA LYS A 16 7.59 7.75 1.14
C LYS A 16 6.33 6.98 0.77
N GLY A 17 6.46 5.68 0.49
CA GLY A 17 5.33 4.82 0.16
C GLY A 17 5.45 3.45 0.81
N VAL A 18 4.31 2.78 0.89
CA VAL A 18 4.21 1.38 1.31
C VAL A 18 4.02 0.51 0.08
N TYR A 19 4.85 -0.50 -0.06
CA TYR A 19 4.92 -1.37 -1.23
C TYR A 19 4.43 -2.77 -0.85
N PHE A 20 3.58 -3.33 -1.69
CA PHE A 20 3.00 -4.67 -1.53
C PHE A 20 3.20 -5.49 -2.79
N LEU A 21 3.40 -6.80 -2.63
CA LEU A 21 3.15 -7.74 -3.73
C LEU A 21 1.64 -7.95 -3.86
N LYS A 22 1.13 -7.99 -5.09
CA LYS A 22 -0.31 -8.21 -5.35
C LYS A 22 -0.81 -9.53 -4.74
N SER A 23 0.03 -10.55 -4.66
CA SER A 23 -0.27 -11.86 -4.08
C SER A 23 -0.58 -11.82 -2.59
N ASP A 24 -0.10 -10.80 -1.88
CA ASP A 24 -0.25 -10.67 -0.43
C ASP A 24 -1.53 -9.92 -0.04
N LEU A 25 -2.22 -9.35 -1.03
CA LEU A 25 -3.44 -8.57 -0.86
C LEU A 25 -4.69 -9.36 -1.27
N PRO A 26 -5.88 -8.98 -0.76
CA PRO A 26 -7.14 -9.52 -1.26
C PRO A 26 -7.27 -9.32 -2.78
N SER A 27 -7.78 -10.34 -3.47
CA SER A 27 -8.06 -10.27 -4.92
C SER A 27 -9.28 -9.42 -5.24
N ASN A 28 -10.27 -9.37 -4.33
CA ASN A 28 -11.44 -8.51 -4.44
C ASN A 28 -11.03 -7.04 -4.27
N PRO A 29 -11.30 -6.14 -5.23
CA PRO A 29 -10.92 -4.73 -5.14
C PRO A 29 -11.49 -4.00 -3.93
N ASN A 30 -12.76 -4.26 -3.56
CA ASN A 30 -13.39 -3.57 -2.42
C ASN A 30 -12.73 -3.97 -1.10
N ASP A 31 -12.39 -5.25 -0.94
CA ASP A 31 -11.71 -5.73 0.26
C ASP A 31 -10.27 -5.22 0.31
N ARG A 32 -9.60 -5.18 -0.84
CA ARG A 32 -8.26 -4.60 -0.96
C ARG A 32 -8.27 -3.13 -0.57
N ASP A 33 -9.19 -2.34 -1.11
CA ASP A 33 -9.23 -0.91 -0.84
C ASP A 33 -9.52 -0.64 0.65
N ARG A 34 -10.41 -1.42 1.28
CA ARG A 34 -10.63 -1.36 2.75
C ARG A 34 -9.36 -1.67 3.53
N VAL A 35 -8.64 -2.73 3.16
CA VAL A 35 -7.36 -3.10 3.79
C VAL A 35 -6.33 -1.98 3.64
N LEU A 36 -6.19 -1.42 2.44
CA LEU A 36 -5.23 -0.36 2.14
C LEU A 36 -5.56 0.94 2.91
N LEU A 37 -6.83 1.32 3.00
CA LEU A 37 -7.25 2.47 3.81
C LEU A 37 -6.93 2.26 5.29
N ASN A 38 -7.23 1.08 5.84
CA ASN A 38 -6.91 0.73 7.22
C ASN A 38 -5.40 0.77 7.48
N ILE A 39 -4.58 0.20 6.59
CA ILE A 39 -3.11 0.24 6.68
C ILE A 39 -2.60 1.69 6.72
N MET A 40 -3.18 2.57 5.90
CA MET A 40 -2.80 3.97 5.85
C MET A 40 -3.36 4.80 7.02
N GLY A 41 -4.25 4.24 7.85
CA GLY A 41 -4.92 4.97 8.92
C GLY A 41 -5.96 5.97 8.40
N SER A 42 -6.48 5.78 7.19
CA SER A 42 -7.48 6.65 6.58
C SER A 42 -8.90 6.16 6.89
N PRO A 43 -9.89 7.07 7.06
CA PRO A 43 -9.88 8.49 6.69
C PRO A 43 -9.44 9.49 7.78
N ASP A 44 -8.67 9.08 8.81
CA ASP A 44 -8.16 10.03 9.81
C ASP A 44 -7.17 11.03 9.18
N HIS A 45 -7.43 12.33 9.37
CA HIS A 45 -6.54 13.41 8.95
C HIS A 45 -5.12 13.29 9.52
N ARG A 46 -4.97 12.64 10.69
CA ARG A 46 -3.68 12.42 11.34
C ARG A 46 -3.03 11.10 10.95
N GLN A 47 -3.79 10.16 10.39
CA GLN A 47 -3.35 8.81 10.06
C GLN A 47 -2.64 8.10 11.24
N ILE A 48 -3.01 8.41 12.50
CA ILE A 48 -2.24 8.01 13.68
C ILE A 48 -2.30 6.52 13.98
N ASP A 49 -3.39 5.86 13.56
CA ASP A 49 -3.59 4.41 13.69
C ASP A 49 -3.26 3.67 12.39
N GLY A 50 -2.28 4.19 11.65
CA GLY A 50 -1.77 3.61 10.42
C GLY A 50 -0.38 4.10 10.09
N ILE A 51 0.12 3.73 8.93
CA ILE A 51 1.50 4.05 8.50
C ILE A 51 1.62 5.33 7.66
N GLY A 52 0.47 5.93 7.31
CA GLY A 52 0.42 7.20 6.60
C GLY A 52 1.03 8.33 7.43
N GLY A 53 1.63 9.31 6.74
CA GLY A 53 2.27 10.46 7.41
C GLY A 53 1.45 11.75 7.38
N ALA A 54 0.12 11.65 7.23
CA ALA A 54 -0.83 12.76 7.20
C ALA A 54 -0.54 13.82 6.12
N ASN A 55 0.20 13.45 5.06
CA ASN A 55 0.45 14.32 3.91
C ASN A 55 0.50 13.52 2.61
N SER A 56 0.28 14.19 1.49
CA SER A 56 0.22 13.56 0.17
C SER A 56 1.55 12.91 -0.27
N LEU A 57 2.69 13.34 0.28
CA LEU A 57 4.02 12.77 -0.02
C LEU A 57 4.33 11.50 0.77
N THR A 58 3.55 11.19 1.80
CA THR A 58 3.75 10.04 2.71
C THR A 58 2.50 9.18 2.86
N SER A 59 1.42 9.52 2.15
CA SER A 59 0.19 8.75 2.05
C SER A 59 0.05 8.12 0.66
N LYS A 60 0.98 7.20 0.33
CA LYS A 60 1.07 6.55 -0.99
C LYS A 60 1.27 5.04 -0.85
N ILE A 61 0.65 4.29 -1.75
CA ILE A 61 0.80 2.84 -1.86
C ILE A 61 1.22 2.49 -3.28
N ALA A 62 2.10 1.49 -3.40
CA ALA A 62 2.41 0.82 -4.66
C ALA A 62 2.10 -0.68 -4.53
N ILE A 63 1.44 -1.23 -5.55
CA ILE A 63 1.15 -2.67 -5.65
C ILE A 63 1.90 -3.19 -6.86
N ILE A 64 2.74 -4.20 -6.64
CA ILE A 64 3.64 -4.74 -7.65
C ILE A 64 3.25 -6.19 -7.94
N ASN A 65 3.26 -6.57 -9.21
CA ASN A 65 3.15 -7.96 -9.67
C ASN A 65 4.01 -8.15 -10.89
N LYS A 66 4.36 -9.40 -11.22
CA LYS A 66 4.97 -9.74 -12.50
C LYS A 66 4.04 -9.34 -13.64
N SER A 67 4.56 -8.74 -14.70
CA SER A 67 3.76 -8.36 -15.87
C SER A 67 3.36 -9.59 -16.69
N ASP A 68 2.17 -9.52 -17.30
CA ASP A 68 1.75 -10.46 -18.34
C ASP A 68 2.13 -9.95 -19.75
N LYS A 69 2.70 -8.74 -19.84
CA LYS A 69 3.08 -8.10 -21.12
C LYS A 69 4.50 -8.50 -21.50
N ASN A 70 4.69 -8.96 -22.73
CA ASN A 70 6.01 -9.29 -23.24
C ASN A 70 6.94 -8.06 -23.22
N GLY A 71 8.19 -8.25 -22.76
CA GLY A 71 9.17 -7.17 -22.63
C GLY A 71 8.95 -6.22 -21.45
N VAL A 72 8.02 -6.52 -20.53
CA VAL A 72 7.79 -5.75 -19.30
C VAL A 72 7.93 -6.69 -18.11
N ASP A 73 8.78 -6.35 -17.14
CA ASP A 73 9.04 -7.22 -15.99
C ASP A 73 7.93 -7.15 -14.94
N VAL A 74 7.42 -5.95 -14.66
CA VAL A 74 6.39 -5.65 -13.65
C VAL A 74 5.31 -4.71 -14.18
#